data_AF-A0A7L3JWX0-F1
#
_entry.id   AF-A0A7L3JWX0-F1
#
_cell.length_a   1.000
_cell.length_b   1.000
_cell.length_c   1.000
_cell.angle_alpha   90.00
_cell.angle_beta   90.00
_cell.angle_gamma   90.00
#
_symmetry.space_group_name_H-M   'P 1'
#
loop_
_entity.id
_entity.type
_entity.pdbx_description
1 polymer ?
#
loop_
_entity_poly.entity_id
_entity_poly.type
_entity_poly.pdbx_seq_one_letter_code
_entity_poly.pdbx_strand_id
1 'polypeptide(L)'
;VRIPSRVDKPGSSPVKQFNQENLLPAPLVLPSIHELDLFRCFQPVLIHIQMLWELMLLGEPIVVMAPSPTVSSEMVLALTSCLAPLRYCCDYRPYFTIHDSEFKEYTTRTQAPPNIVVGVTNPFFIKTLQHWPHVLRVGELRMSGDLPKQVKVKKLAKLKTLDTKPGIYTSYKTFLHKDKTLIKRLLKGIQRKRPSEVQSALLRRHLLELTQSFIIPLEHYIASLMPLQRAITPWKNPPQIRPFRQEDFMKTLEHAGPQLTCVLKGDWLGLYRRFFKSPNFDGWYRQRHKEMTQKLEALHLEAICEANIVAWMKDKSEVEIVDLVLKLREKLVRARCQHLPVKEETLQRVGLYIETIIGSLPEDLQTVLHHH
;
A
#
# COMPACT_ATOMS: atom_id res chain seq x y z
N VAL A 1 -22.20 -2.52 20.76
CA VAL A 1 -22.55 -1.11 20.44
C VAL A 1 -21.63 -0.65 19.32
N ARG A 2 -22.16 -0.46 18.11
CA ARG A 2 -21.41 -0.22 16.86
C ARG A 2 -21.33 1.28 16.60
N ILE A 3 -20.14 1.80 16.29
CA ILE A 3 -19.94 3.22 15.96
C ILE A 3 -20.25 3.41 14.45
N PRO A 4 -21.18 4.31 14.05
CA PRO A 4 -21.50 4.56 12.65
C PRO A 4 -20.36 5.28 11.91
N SER A 5 -20.19 4.99 10.63
CA SER A 5 -19.30 5.74 9.73
C SER A 5 -20.14 6.54 8.73
N ARG A 6 -19.58 7.61 8.16
CA ARG A 6 -20.24 8.63 7.30
C ARG A 6 -20.94 8.12 6.01
N VAL A 7 -21.10 6.81 5.84
CA VAL A 7 -21.74 6.18 4.68
C VAL A 7 -23.14 5.63 5.00
N ASP A 8 -23.57 5.66 6.26
CA ASP A 8 -24.90 5.18 6.65
C ASP A 8 -25.98 6.23 6.34
N LYS A 9 -26.79 5.98 5.30
CA LYS A 9 -28.02 6.76 5.02
C LYS A 9 -29.19 6.19 5.84
N PRO A 10 -30.04 7.04 6.45
CA PRO A 10 -31.16 6.58 7.26
C PRO A 10 -32.36 6.20 6.38
N GLY A 11 -33.01 5.09 6.73
CA GLY A 11 -34.38 4.79 6.33
C GLY A 11 -34.53 3.70 5.26
N SER A 12 -34.78 2.47 5.70
CA SER A 12 -35.49 1.48 4.91
C SER A 12 -36.78 1.11 5.63
N SER A 13 -37.92 1.33 4.99
CA SER A 13 -39.16 0.62 5.28
C SER A 13 -39.65 -0.04 3.98
N PRO A 14 -40.18 -1.27 4.04
CA PRO A 14 -40.43 -2.09 2.86
C PRO A 14 -41.76 -1.70 2.19
N VAL A 15 -41.95 -2.07 0.91
CA VAL A 15 -43.19 -2.69 0.37
C VAL A 15 -43.20 -2.75 -1.17
N LYS A 16 -43.60 -3.94 -1.65
CA LYS A 16 -44.20 -4.35 -2.95
C LYS A 16 -43.32 -4.48 -4.21
N GLN A 17 -43.25 -5.74 -4.67
CA GLN A 17 -43.03 -6.11 -6.07
C GLN A 17 -44.12 -5.50 -6.96
N PHE A 18 -43.72 -4.74 -7.96
CA PHE A 18 -44.49 -4.53 -9.19
C PHE A 18 -43.53 -4.34 -10.38
N ASN A 19 -43.73 -5.21 -11.38
CA ASN A 19 -43.50 -5.12 -12.82
C ASN A 19 -42.19 -4.53 -13.39
N GLN A 20 -41.57 -5.37 -14.24
CA GLN A 20 -40.60 -5.00 -15.27
C GLN A 20 -41.14 -3.88 -16.15
N GLU A 21 -40.50 -2.72 -16.13
CA GLU A 21 -40.23 -1.87 -17.29
C GLU A 21 -39.32 -0.71 -16.84
N ASN A 22 -38.29 -0.41 -17.64
CA ASN A 22 -37.26 0.62 -17.43
C ASN A 22 -36.13 0.28 -16.43
N LEU A 23 -35.33 -0.74 -16.73
CA LEU A 23 -33.95 -0.79 -16.23
C LEU A 23 -33.19 0.37 -16.89
N LEU A 24 -32.86 1.40 -16.09
CA LEU A 24 -31.89 2.42 -16.49
C LEU A 24 -30.63 1.71 -17.04
N PRO A 25 -30.02 2.21 -18.14
CA PRO A 25 -28.76 1.66 -18.61
C PRO A 25 -27.79 1.56 -17.44
N ALA A 26 -27.14 0.39 -17.28
CA ALA A 26 -26.11 0.23 -16.26
C ALA A 26 -25.16 1.43 -16.33
N PRO A 27 -24.81 2.07 -15.19
CA PRO A 27 -24.01 3.28 -15.20
C PRO A 27 -22.75 3.03 -16.03
N LEU A 28 -22.55 3.87 -17.06
CA LEU A 28 -21.37 3.80 -17.91
C LEU A 28 -20.17 4.22 -17.06
N VAL A 29 -19.45 3.23 -16.54
CA VAL A 29 -18.17 3.47 -15.86
C VAL A 29 -17.18 3.89 -16.93
N LEU A 30 -16.97 5.20 -17.06
CA LEU A 30 -15.91 5.72 -17.90
C LEU A 30 -14.57 5.44 -17.19
N PRO A 31 -13.67 4.67 -17.82
CA PRO A 31 -12.33 4.48 -17.26
C PRO A 31 -11.63 5.83 -17.20
N SER A 32 -10.83 6.03 -16.15
CA SER A 32 -9.97 7.22 -16.09
C SER A 32 -9.01 7.21 -17.29
N ILE A 33 -8.67 8.37 -17.84
CA ILE A 33 -7.59 8.50 -18.84
C ILE A 33 -6.24 7.95 -18.34
N HIS A 34 -6.09 7.81 -17.02
CA HIS A 34 -4.92 7.24 -16.37
C HIS A 34 -5.02 5.72 -16.14
N GLU A 35 -6.16 5.10 -16.48
CA GLU A 35 -6.43 3.71 -16.22
C GLU A 35 -5.85 2.83 -17.33
N LEU A 36 -4.77 2.12 -17.01
CA LEU A 36 -4.14 1.18 -17.92
C LEU A 36 -5.08 0.01 -18.25
N ASP A 37 -5.03 -0.43 -19.51
CA ASP A 37 -5.60 -1.70 -19.92
C ASP A 37 -4.72 -2.86 -19.39
N LEU A 38 -4.97 -3.22 -18.13
CA LEU A 38 -4.23 -4.27 -17.41
C LEU A 38 -4.29 -5.61 -18.13
N PHE A 39 -5.44 -5.93 -18.73
CA PHE A 39 -5.61 -7.17 -19.46
C PHE A 39 -4.72 -7.19 -20.68
N ARG A 40 -4.69 -6.12 -21.49
CA ARG A 40 -3.79 -6.02 -22.65
C ARG A 40 -2.33 -6.20 -22.24
N CYS A 41 -1.91 -5.57 -21.14
CA CYS A 41 -0.55 -5.69 -20.62
C CYS A 41 -0.24 -7.14 -20.19
N PHE A 42 -1.12 -7.75 -19.39
CA PHE A 42 -0.88 -9.07 -18.81
C PHE A 42 -1.30 -10.25 -19.69
N GLN A 43 -1.98 -10.01 -20.81
CA GLN A 43 -2.43 -11.04 -21.76
C GLN A 43 -1.35 -12.09 -22.11
N PRO A 44 -0.09 -11.74 -22.43
CA PRO A 44 0.95 -12.73 -22.71
C PRO A 44 1.40 -13.56 -21.49
N VAL A 45 1.11 -13.08 -20.27
CA VAL A 45 1.61 -13.61 -18.99
C VAL A 45 0.50 -14.03 -18.02
N LEU A 46 -0.76 -14.14 -18.45
CA LEU A 46 -1.92 -14.39 -17.57
C LEU A 46 -1.73 -15.60 -16.66
N ILE A 47 -1.17 -16.68 -17.19
CA ILE A 47 -0.94 -17.91 -16.41
C ILE A 47 0.14 -17.75 -15.33
N HIS A 48 0.88 -16.64 -15.32
CA HIS A 48 1.95 -16.33 -14.38
C HIS A 48 1.64 -15.09 -13.54
N ILE A 49 0.42 -14.56 -13.59
CA ILE A 49 0.05 -13.35 -12.85
C ILE A 49 0.32 -13.48 -11.34
N GLN A 50 0.06 -14.66 -10.76
CA GLN A 50 0.37 -14.93 -9.35
C GLN A 50 1.87 -14.78 -9.03
N MET A 51 2.74 -15.25 -9.92
CA MET A 51 4.19 -15.13 -9.75
C MET A 51 4.62 -13.68 -9.85
N LEU A 52 4.11 -12.94 -10.83
CA LEU A 52 4.42 -11.52 -11.00
C LEU A 52 3.94 -10.72 -9.78
N TRP A 53 2.73 -10.97 -9.28
CA TRP A 53 2.23 -10.35 -8.06
C TRP A 53 3.14 -10.64 -6.85
N GLU A 54 3.61 -11.87 -6.66
CA GLU A 54 4.55 -12.18 -5.57
C GLU A 54 5.89 -11.45 -5.73
N LEU A 55 6.48 -11.43 -6.94
CA LEU A 55 7.72 -10.70 -7.20
C LEU A 55 7.57 -9.21 -6.90
N MET A 56 6.44 -8.62 -7.30
CA MET A 56 6.12 -7.23 -7.02
C MET A 56 5.94 -7.00 -5.51
N LEU A 57 5.20 -7.88 -4.82
CA LEU A 57 4.95 -7.78 -3.38
C LEU A 57 6.25 -7.84 -2.58
N LEU A 58 7.18 -8.70 -2.99
CA LEU A 58 8.49 -8.87 -2.36
C LEU A 58 9.51 -7.80 -2.78
N GLY A 59 9.16 -6.92 -3.73
CA GLY A 59 10.06 -5.88 -4.22
C GLY A 59 11.27 -6.44 -4.97
N GLU A 60 11.14 -7.61 -5.59
CA GLU A 60 12.26 -8.24 -6.29
C GLU A 60 12.67 -7.42 -7.54
N PRO A 61 13.98 -7.34 -7.88
CA PRO A 61 14.44 -6.62 -9.07
C PRO A 61 13.95 -7.27 -10.37
N ILE A 62 13.31 -6.50 -11.26
CA ILE A 62 12.76 -7.02 -12.53
C ILE A 62 13.19 -6.14 -13.71
N VAL A 63 13.70 -6.78 -14.77
CA VAL A 63 13.90 -6.14 -16.06
C VAL A 63 12.76 -6.49 -17.00
N VAL A 64 12.01 -5.49 -17.48
CA VAL A 64 10.99 -5.63 -18.52
C VAL A 64 11.61 -5.28 -19.87
N MET A 65 11.82 -6.28 -20.73
CA MET A 65 12.31 -6.09 -22.10
C MET A 65 11.13 -6.10 -23.06
N ALA A 66 10.83 -4.98 -23.69
CA ALA A 66 9.67 -4.79 -24.55
C ALA A 66 10.08 -4.38 -25.99
N PRO A 67 9.19 -4.55 -26.99
CA PRO A 67 9.48 -4.15 -28.37
C PRO A 67 9.44 -2.63 -28.58
N SER A 68 8.78 -1.86 -27.71
CA SER A 68 8.68 -0.41 -27.82
C SER A 68 8.65 0.27 -26.44
N PRO A 69 9.01 1.57 -26.35
CA PRO A 69 8.95 2.33 -25.09
C PRO A 69 7.55 2.39 -24.48
N THR A 70 6.51 2.39 -25.33
CA THR A 70 5.11 2.34 -24.91
C THR A 70 4.80 1.03 -24.19
N VAL A 71 5.11 -0.12 -24.81
CA VAL A 71 4.84 -1.43 -24.21
C VAL A 71 5.67 -1.65 -22.94
N SER A 72 6.90 -1.14 -22.93
CA SER A 72 7.76 -1.10 -21.74
C SER A 72 7.07 -0.37 -20.60
N SER A 73 6.68 0.88 -20.85
CA SER A 73 6.08 1.75 -19.84
C SER A 73 4.77 1.20 -19.30
N GLU A 74 3.87 0.77 -20.20
CA GLU A 74 2.58 0.19 -19.83
C GLU A 74 2.75 -1.07 -18.97
N MET A 75 3.68 -1.97 -19.32
CA MET A 75 3.92 -3.19 -18.54
C MET A 75 4.51 -2.89 -17.16
N VAL A 76 5.50 -2.00 -17.05
CA VAL A 76 6.09 -1.63 -15.76
C VAL A 76 5.03 -1.01 -14.86
N LEU A 77 4.21 -0.09 -15.40
CA LEU A 77 3.14 0.53 -14.63
C LEU A 77 2.05 -0.49 -14.26
N ALA A 78 1.66 -1.40 -15.16
CA ALA A 78 0.72 -2.47 -14.86
C ALA A 78 1.22 -3.37 -13.72
N LEU A 79 2.50 -3.76 -13.73
CA LEU A 79 3.15 -4.50 -12.64
C LEU A 79 3.09 -3.74 -11.32
N THR A 80 3.45 -2.45 -11.29
CA THR A 80 3.41 -1.65 -10.05
C THR A 80 1.99 -1.49 -9.50
N SER A 81 0.99 -1.37 -10.39
CA SER A 81 -0.42 -1.23 -10.01
C SER A 81 -1.06 -2.52 -9.50
N CYS A 82 -0.44 -3.69 -9.72
CA CYS A 82 -1.04 -4.97 -9.35
C CYS A 82 -1.11 -5.21 -7.84
N LEU A 83 -0.42 -4.39 -7.04
CA LEU A 83 -0.43 -4.44 -5.58
C LEU A 83 -1.52 -3.59 -4.94
N ALA A 84 -2.31 -2.83 -5.71
CA ALA A 84 -3.38 -2.02 -5.12
C ALA A 84 -4.28 -2.88 -4.19
N PRO A 85 -4.58 -2.43 -2.96
CA PRO A 85 -4.39 -1.07 -2.44
C PRO A 85 -3.07 -0.86 -1.68
N LEU A 86 -2.22 -1.90 -1.58
CA LEU A 86 -0.88 -1.76 -1.01
C LEU A 86 -0.03 -0.89 -1.94
N ARG A 87 0.56 0.17 -1.38
CA ARG A 87 1.47 1.03 -2.12
C ARG A 87 2.76 0.28 -2.43
N TYR A 88 3.14 0.25 -3.70
CA TYR A 88 4.48 -0.18 -4.10
C TYR A 88 5.50 0.88 -3.64
N CYS A 89 6.46 0.45 -2.81
CA CYS A 89 7.45 1.32 -2.17
C CYS A 89 8.87 1.14 -2.72
N CYS A 90 9.03 0.32 -3.76
CA CYS A 90 10.30 0.21 -4.47
C CYS A 90 10.30 1.17 -5.66
N ASP A 91 11.48 1.43 -6.21
CA ASP A 91 11.62 2.27 -7.39
C ASP A 91 11.11 1.56 -8.64
N TYR A 92 10.75 2.34 -9.66
CA TYR A 92 10.47 1.83 -10.98
C TYR A 92 10.82 2.87 -12.04
N ARG A 93 11.27 2.39 -13.20
CA ARG A 93 11.55 3.20 -14.39
C ARG A 93 10.74 2.62 -15.55
N PRO A 94 9.60 3.24 -15.94
CA PRO A 94 8.76 2.73 -17.02
C PRO A 94 9.53 2.57 -18.34
N TYR A 95 10.49 3.47 -18.58
CA TYR A 95 11.44 3.39 -19.67
C TYR A 95 12.81 3.89 -19.23
N PHE A 96 13.84 3.10 -19.50
CA PHE A 96 15.23 3.34 -19.12
C PHE A 96 16.16 3.15 -20.32
N THR A 97 17.17 3.99 -20.38
CA THR A 97 18.08 4.16 -21.50
C THR A 97 19.53 4.14 -21.03
N ILE A 98 20.46 4.08 -21.99
CA ILE A 98 21.89 4.16 -21.71
C ILE A 98 22.35 5.56 -21.30
N HIS A 99 21.49 6.57 -21.46
CA HIS A 99 21.79 7.98 -21.18
C HIS A 99 21.31 8.42 -19.80
N ASP A 100 20.58 7.57 -19.08
CA ASP A 100 20.17 7.84 -17.70
C ASP A 100 21.39 7.88 -16.78
N SER A 101 21.38 8.80 -15.81
CA SER A 101 22.48 9.00 -14.84
C SER A 101 22.79 7.74 -14.04
N GLU A 102 21.78 6.93 -13.74
CA GLU A 102 21.87 5.69 -12.96
C GLU A 102 22.33 4.49 -13.79
N PHE A 103 22.58 4.65 -15.10
CA PHE A 103 22.99 3.56 -15.99
C PHE A 103 24.18 2.76 -15.45
N LYS A 104 25.23 3.43 -14.95
CA LYS A 104 26.41 2.74 -14.38
C LYS A 104 26.06 1.95 -13.12
N GLU A 105 25.18 2.49 -12.28
CA GLU A 105 24.76 1.85 -11.03
C GLU A 105 23.93 0.59 -11.31
N TYR A 106 22.93 0.66 -12.19
CA TYR A 106 22.03 -0.47 -12.46
C TYR A 106 22.71 -1.60 -13.26
N THR A 107 23.81 -1.30 -13.93
CA THR A 107 24.52 -2.26 -14.79
C THR A 107 25.76 -2.86 -14.16
N THR A 108 26.16 -2.38 -12.97
CA THR A 108 27.31 -2.92 -12.25
C THR A 108 27.09 -4.38 -11.87
N ARG A 109 28.18 -5.17 -11.90
CA ARG A 109 28.18 -6.57 -11.44
C ARG A 109 28.80 -6.75 -10.06
N THR A 110 29.32 -5.67 -9.47
CA THR A 110 30.00 -5.71 -8.17
C THR A 110 29.03 -5.68 -7.00
N GLN A 111 27.79 -5.22 -7.24
CA GLN A 111 26.74 -5.09 -6.23
C GLN A 111 25.50 -5.88 -6.64
N ALA A 112 24.67 -6.21 -5.66
CA ALA A 112 23.37 -6.79 -5.93
C ALA A 112 22.49 -5.78 -6.68
N PRO A 113 21.63 -6.21 -7.62
CA PRO A 113 20.69 -5.32 -8.27
C PRO A 113 19.78 -4.61 -7.25
N PRO A 114 19.53 -3.31 -7.41
CA PRO A 114 18.61 -2.59 -6.52
C PRO A 114 17.18 -3.13 -6.65
N ASN A 115 16.36 -2.94 -5.62
CA ASN A 115 14.94 -3.28 -5.65
C ASN A 115 14.21 -2.31 -6.59
N ILE A 116 14.24 -2.59 -7.90
CA ILE A 116 13.67 -1.73 -8.93
C ILE A 116 13.08 -2.56 -10.07
N VAL A 117 12.00 -2.03 -10.66
CA VAL A 117 11.45 -2.54 -11.92
C VAL A 117 11.84 -1.60 -13.06
N VAL A 118 12.62 -2.09 -14.01
CA VAL A 118 13.18 -1.27 -15.09
C VAL A 118 12.66 -1.77 -16.44
N GLY A 119 12.04 -0.87 -17.18
CA GLY A 119 11.58 -1.10 -18.54
C GLY A 119 12.62 -0.68 -19.57
N VAL A 120 12.95 -1.56 -20.52
CA VAL A 120 13.92 -1.32 -21.58
C VAL A 120 13.43 -1.89 -22.91
N THR A 121 14.02 -1.42 -24.01
CA THR A 121 13.71 -1.91 -25.37
C THR A 121 14.91 -2.48 -26.09
N ASN A 122 16.09 -1.90 -25.84
CA ASN A 122 17.29 -2.23 -26.59
C ASN A 122 17.82 -3.64 -26.20
N PRO A 123 18.02 -4.55 -27.17
CA PRO A 123 18.64 -5.86 -26.93
C PRO A 123 20.01 -5.81 -26.24
N PHE A 124 20.73 -4.68 -26.32
CA PHE A 124 21.94 -4.44 -25.55
C PHE A 124 21.77 -4.76 -24.05
N PHE A 125 20.63 -4.38 -23.46
CA PHE A 125 20.34 -4.64 -22.05
C PHE A 125 20.25 -6.13 -21.69
N ILE A 126 20.07 -7.04 -22.67
CA ILE A 126 20.12 -8.48 -22.44
C ILE A 126 21.48 -8.88 -21.90
N LYS A 127 22.57 -8.40 -22.53
CA LYS A 127 23.94 -8.72 -22.10
C LYS A 127 24.28 -8.01 -20.79
N THR A 128 23.87 -6.76 -20.70
CA THR A 128 24.26 -5.88 -19.60
C THR A 128 23.58 -6.31 -18.28
N LEU A 129 22.28 -6.62 -18.34
CA LEU A 129 21.46 -6.99 -17.18
C LEU A 129 21.24 -8.52 -17.05
N GLN A 130 22.00 -9.36 -17.77
CA GLN A 130 21.85 -10.83 -17.70
C GLN A 130 22.01 -11.44 -16.29
N HIS A 131 22.66 -10.69 -15.39
CA HIS A 131 22.93 -11.10 -14.01
C HIS A 131 21.73 -10.80 -13.07
N TRP A 132 20.74 -10.06 -13.54
CA TRP A 132 19.54 -9.75 -12.75
C TRP A 132 18.67 -10.99 -12.56
N PRO A 133 18.00 -11.12 -11.40
CA PRO A 133 17.32 -12.37 -11.02
C PRO A 133 16.08 -12.65 -11.88
N HIS A 134 15.43 -11.61 -12.40
CA HIS A 134 14.16 -11.71 -13.12
C HIS A 134 14.16 -10.86 -14.38
N VAL A 135 13.92 -11.51 -15.52
CA VAL A 135 13.76 -10.83 -16.81
C VAL A 135 12.41 -11.22 -17.42
N LEU A 136 11.55 -10.24 -17.62
CA LEU A 136 10.29 -10.38 -18.34
C LEU A 136 10.48 -9.86 -19.77
N ARG A 137 10.54 -10.76 -20.74
CA ARG A 137 10.58 -10.38 -22.16
C ARG A 137 9.19 -10.43 -22.76
N VAL A 138 8.66 -9.26 -23.09
CA VAL A 138 7.38 -9.06 -23.75
C VAL A 138 7.58 -9.07 -25.26
N GLY A 139 6.72 -9.76 -25.99
CA GLY A 139 6.72 -9.76 -27.45
C GLY A 139 5.77 -8.72 -28.02
N GLU A 140 5.76 -8.58 -29.34
CA GLU A 140 4.70 -7.85 -30.03
C GLU A 140 3.35 -8.52 -29.81
N LEU A 141 2.35 -7.72 -29.46
CA LEU A 141 0.98 -8.18 -29.33
C LEU A 141 0.43 -8.48 -30.72
N ARG A 142 0.32 -9.77 -31.08
CA ARG A 142 -0.32 -10.15 -32.35
C ARG A 142 -1.82 -9.85 -32.24
N MET A 143 -2.31 -8.99 -33.13
CA MET A 143 -3.72 -8.62 -33.27
C MET A 143 -4.57 -9.71 -33.95
N SER A 144 -3.98 -10.85 -34.35
CA SER A 144 -4.68 -11.92 -35.05
C SER A 144 -5.50 -12.78 -34.10
N GLY A 145 -6.74 -13.13 -34.47
CA GLY A 145 -7.75 -13.85 -33.69
C GLY A 145 -7.43 -15.28 -33.22
N ASP A 146 -6.17 -15.67 -33.16
CA ASP A 146 -5.70 -16.89 -32.48
C ASP A 146 -5.54 -16.64 -30.97
N LEU A 147 -5.69 -17.69 -30.16
CA LEU A 147 -5.40 -17.58 -28.73
C LEU A 147 -3.94 -17.11 -28.54
N PRO A 148 -3.70 -16.02 -27.78
CA PRO A 148 -2.35 -15.54 -27.53
C PRO A 148 -1.55 -16.61 -26.81
N LYS A 149 -0.45 -17.05 -27.44
CA LYS A 149 0.46 -18.03 -26.86
C LYS A 149 1.00 -17.50 -25.53
N GLN A 150 0.62 -18.16 -24.44
CA GLN A 150 1.12 -17.83 -23.11
C GLN A 150 2.63 -18.07 -23.05
N VAL A 151 3.39 -17.11 -22.51
CA VAL A 151 4.84 -17.23 -22.44
C VAL A 151 5.26 -18.34 -21.49
N LYS A 152 6.42 -18.95 -21.75
CA LYS A 152 6.99 -20.00 -20.88
C LYS A 152 7.95 -19.39 -19.86
N VAL A 153 8.01 -19.99 -18.68
CA VAL A 153 9.07 -19.73 -17.70
C VAL A 153 10.32 -20.52 -18.10
N LYS A 154 11.48 -19.87 -18.09
CA LYS A 154 12.78 -20.46 -18.41
C LYS A 154 13.79 -20.11 -17.31
N LYS A 155 14.80 -20.95 -17.13
CA LYS A 155 15.96 -20.61 -16.28
C LYS A 155 16.74 -19.47 -16.93
N LEU A 156 17.34 -18.60 -16.09
CA LEU A 156 18.13 -17.45 -16.54
C LEU A 156 19.32 -17.85 -17.44
N ALA A 157 19.98 -18.98 -17.15
CA ALA A 157 21.07 -19.52 -17.98
C ALA A 157 20.66 -19.83 -19.44
N LYS A 158 19.37 -19.91 -19.75
CA LYS A 158 18.87 -20.11 -21.12
C LYS A 158 18.67 -18.79 -21.89
N LEU A 159 18.84 -17.64 -21.24
CA LEU A 159 18.75 -16.33 -21.88
C LEU A 159 20.00 -16.12 -22.74
N LYS A 160 19.88 -16.34 -24.04
CA LYS A 160 20.95 -16.02 -25.00
C LYS A 160 20.87 -14.54 -25.36
N THR A 161 22.03 -13.91 -25.58
CA THR A 161 22.15 -12.48 -25.89
C THR A 161 21.35 -12.04 -27.12
N LEU A 162 21.06 -12.95 -28.04
CA LEU A 162 20.27 -12.72 -29.26
C LEU A 162 18.89 -13.40 -29.26
N ASP A 163 18.47 -14.07 -28.17
CA ASP A 163 17.18 -14.78 -28.16
C ASP A 163 16.02 -13.77 -28.12
N THR A 164 15.35 -13.56 -29.26
CA THR A 164 14.22 -12.64 -29.38
C THR A 164 12.92 -13.18 -28.79
N LYS A 165 12.89 -14.44 -28.30
CA LYS A 165 11.65 -15.12 -27.91
C LYS A 165 11.08 -14.60 -26.58
N PRO A 166 9.81 -14.15 -26.56
CA PRO A 166 9.11 -13.76 -25.34
C PRO A 166 9.13 -14.86 -24.28
N GLY A 167 9.22 -14.47 -23.01
CA GLY A 167 9.47 -15.41 -21.92
C GLY A 167 9.67 -14.72 -20.58
N ILE A 168 9.47 -15.47 -19.50
CA ILE A 168 9.86 -15.06 -18.14
C ILE A 168 11.10 -15.87 -17.78
N TYR A 169 12.22 -15.19 -17.51
CA TYR A 169 13.48 -15.81 -17.15
C TYR A 169 13.71 -15.59 -15.66
N THR A 170 13.53 -16.65 -14.88
CA THR A 170 13.61 -16.61 -13.42
C THR A 170 13.85 -18.01 -12.85
N SER A 171 14.48 -18.08 -11.68
CA SER A 171 14.55 -19.28 -10.83
C SER A 171 13.56 -19.24 -9.66
N TYR A 172 12.73 -18.18 -9.59
CA TYR A 172 11.77 -17.98 -8.51
C TYR A 172 10.72 -19.09 -8.46
N LYS A 173 10.44 -19.57 -7.26
CA LYS A 173 9.38 -20.53 -6.97
C LYS A 173 8.30 -19.80 -6.18
N THR A 174 7.06 -19.87 -6.66
CA THR A 174 5.95 -19.18 -6.01
C THR A 174 5.60 -19.85 -4.69
N PHE A 175 5.28 -19.05 -3.68
CA PHE A 175 4.74 -19.53 -2.41
C PHE A 175 3.29 -19.98 -2.58
N LEU A 176 2.52 -19.25 -3.37
CA LEU A 176 1.10 -19.51 -3.59
C LEU A 176 0.87 -20.26 -4.90
N HIS A 177 -0.21 -21.04 -4.91
CA HIS A 177 -0.66 -21.73 -6.10
C HIS A 177 -1.41 -20.78 -7.04
N LYS A 178 -1.36 -21.09 -8.34
CA LYS A 178 -2.07 -20.34 -9.36
C LYS A 178 -3.58 -20.52 -9.22
N ASP A 179 -4.34 -19.44 -9.37
CA ASP A 179 -5.80 -19.53 -9.50
C ASP A 179 -6.19 -20.11 -10.88
N LYS A 180 -6.34 -21.44 -10.93
CA LYS A 180 -6.76 -22.13 -12.15
C LYS A 180 -8.16 -21.70 -12.62
N THR A 181 -9.02 -21.25 -11.71
CA THR A 181 -10.41 -20.87 -12.04
C THR A 181 -10.43 -19.51 -12.74
N LEU A 182 -9.71 -18.52 -12.20
CA LEU A 182 -9.51 -17.22 -12.84
C LEU A 182 -8.86 -17.38 -14.20
N ILE A 183 -7.76 -18.13 -14.29
CA ILE A 183 -7.03 -18.34 -15.54
C ILE A 183 -7.96 -18.92 -16.61
N LYS A 184 -8.73 -19.97 -16.28
CA LYS A 184 -9.72 -20.55 -17.20
C LYS A 184 -10.78 -19.52 -17.62
N ARG A 185 -11.28 -18.70 -16.69
CA ARG A 185 -12.28 -17.66 -16.96
C ARG A 185 -11.77 -16.56 -17.87
N LEU A 186 -10.52 -16.13 -17.72
CA LEU A 186 -9.86 -15.13 -18.56
C LEU A 186 -9.58 -15.69 -19.97
N LEU A 187 -9.01 -16.89 -20.07
CA LEU A 187 -8.75 -17.55 -21.36
C LEU A 187 -10.04 -17.82 -22.14
N LYS A 188 -11.12 -18.26 -21.48
CA LYS A 188 -12.45 -18.40 -22.09
C LYS A 188 -13.02 -17.05 -22.53
N GLY A 189 -12.69 -15.96 -21.83
CA GLY A 189 -13.04 -14.61 -22.23
C GLY A 189 -12.40 -14.22 -23.57
N ILE A 190 -11.14 -14.58 -23.80
CA ILE A 190 -10.45 -14.36 -25.08
C ILE A 190 -11.16 -15.12 -26.21
N GLN A 191 -11.46 -16.41 -25.99
CA GLN A 191 -12.15 -17.25 -26.98
C GLN A 191 -13.53 -16.70 -27.35
N ARG A 192 -14.22 -16.08 -26.39
CA ARG A 192 -15.53 -15.46 -26.58
C ARG A 192 -15.46 -14.01 -27.05
N LYS A 193 -14.28 -13.50 -27.42
CA LYS A 193 -14.04 -12.10 -27.81
C LYS A 193 -14.65 -11.10 -26.81
N ARG A 194 -14.54 -11.40 -25.50
CA ARG A 194 -14.99 -10.50 -24.44
C ARG A 194 -14.19 -9.19 -24.53
N PRO A 195 -14.83 -8.02 -24.39
CA PRO A 195 -14.14 -6.73 -24.37
C PRO A 195 -13.01 -6.68 -23.32
N SER A 196 -11.95 -5.94 -23.64
CA SER A 196 -10.73 -5.87 -22.81
C SER A 196 -11.05 -5.27 -21.44
N GLU A 197 -11.95 -4.30 -21.38
CA GLU A 197 -12.39 -3.58 -20.18
C GLU A 197 -12.98 -4.55 -19.16
N VAL A 198 -13.80 -5.50 -19.62
CA VAL A 198 -14.41 -6.50 -18.73
C VAL A 198 -13.35 -7.47 -18.21
N GLN A 199 -12.37 -7.85 -19.05
CA GLN A 199 -11.27 -8.71 -18.63
C GLN A 199 -10.35 -7.99 -17.64
N SER A 200 -10.07 -6.70 -17.88
CA SER A 200 -9.29 -5.82 -17.01
C SER A 200 -9.97 -5.64 -15.66
N ALA A 201 -11.29 -5.44 -15.63
CA ALA A 201 -12.06 -5.35 -14.39
C ALA A 201 -11.99 -6.66 -13.58
N LEU A 202 -12.11 -7.82 -14.24
CA LEU A 202 -11.97 -9.12 -13.56
C LEU A 202 -10.57 -9.33 -12.98
N LEU A 203 -9.54 -8.95 -13.73
CA LEU A 203 -8.15 -9.08 -13.30
C LEU A 203 -7.83 -8.15 -12.14
N ARG A 204 -8.26 -6.89 -12.24
CA ARG A 204 -8.09 -5.89 -11.17
C ARG A 204 -8.78 -6.32 -9.89
N ARG A 205 -10.02 -6.80 -9.99
CA ARG A 205 -10.77 -7.29 -8.83
C ARG A 205 -10.05 -8.45 -8.15
N HIS A 206 -9.54 -9.41 -8.92
CA HIS A 206 -8.78 -10.52 -8.36
C HIS A 206 -7.50 -10.06 -7.65
N LEU A 207 -6.71 -9.17 -8.26
CA LEU A 207 -5.48 -8.65 -7.67
C LEU A 207 -5.75 -7.82 -6.41
N LEU A 208 -6.83 -7.04 -6.42
CA LEU A 208 -7.33 -6.29 -5.26
C LEU A 208 -7.69 -7.23 -4.11
N GLU A 209 -8.56 -8.21 -4.37
CA GLU A 209 -8.99 -9.20 -3.37
C GLU A 209 -7.78 -9.96 -2.80
N LEU A 210 -6.85 -10.38 -3.66
CA LEU A 210 -5.63 -11.08 -3.25
C LEU A 210 -4.75 -10.23 -2.33
N THR A 211 -4.51 -8.96 -2.71
CA THR A 211 -3.68 -8.06 -1.92
C THR A 211 -4.36 -7.69 -0.59
N GLN A 212 -5.67 -7.47 -0.59
CA GLN A 212 -6.44 -7.24 0.63
C GLN A 212 -6.37 -8.45 1.56
N SER A 213 -6.59 -9.66 1.05
CA SER A 213 -6.48 -10.88 1.86
C SER A 213 -5.10 -11.05 2.50
N PHE A 214 -4.04 -10.62 1.81
CA PHE A 214 -2.68 -10.62 2.35
C PHE A 214 -2.45 -9.52 3.39
N ILE A 215 -3.05 -8.33 3.24
CA ILE A 215 -2.78 -7.19 4.14
C ILE A 215 -3.71 -7.14 5.36
N ILE A 216 -4.94 -7.62 5.29
CA ILE A 216 -5.92 -7.57 6.38
C ILE A 216 -5.37 -8.13 7.72
N PRO A 217 -4.73 -9.32 7.76
CA PRO A 217 -4.18 -9.85 9.02
C PRO A 217 -3.11 -8.92 9.62
N LEU A 218 -2.28 -8.31 8.77
CA LEU A 218 -1.25 -7.36 9.19
C LEU A 218 -1.86 -6.08 9.77
N GLU A 219 -2.90 -5.55 9.13
CA GLU A 219 -3.63 -4.38 9.62
C GLU A 219 -4.30 -4.63 10.96
N HIS A 220 -4.95 -5.80 11.13
CA HIS A 220 -5.55 -6.18 12.41
C HIS A 220 -4.50 -6.32 13.51
N TYR A 221 -3.36 -6.94 13.23
CA TYR A 221 -2.29 -7.07 14.21
C TYR A 221 -1.69 -5.71 14.57
N ILE A 222 -1.40 -4.85 13.59
CA ILE A 222 -0.91 -3.49 13.86
C ILE A 222 -1.90 -2.68 14.69
N ALA A 223 -3.19 -2.73 14.38
CA ALA A 223 -4.22 -2.06 15.16
C ALA A 223 -4.22 -2.54 16.62
N SER A 224 -3.95 -3.82 16.85
CA SER A 224 -3.84 -4.37 18.21
C SER A 224 -2.64 -3.81 18.99
N LEU A 225 -1.62 -3.27 18.33
CA LEU A 225 -0.46 -2.66 18.99
C LEU A 225 -0.77 -1.29 19.61
N MET A 226 -1.90 -0.67 19.23
CA MET A 226 -2.35 0.59 19.84
C MET A 226 -2.56 0.42 21.36
N PRO A 227 -2.20 1.44 22.15
CA PRO A 227 -2.55 1.47 23.56
C PRO A 227 -4.07 1.64 23.73
N LEU A 228 -4.60 1.14 24.85
CA LEU A 228 -6.01 1.32 25.19
C LEU A 228 -6.31 2.80 25.45
N GLN A 229 -7.46 3.30 25.00
CA GLN A 229 -7.84 4.70 25.18
C GLN A 229 -7.84 5.14 26.65
N ARG A 230 -8.26 4.25 27.57
CA ARG A 230 -8.22 4.50 29.03
C ARG A 230 -6.82 4.73 29.62
N ALA A 231 -5.76 4.32 28.91
CA ALA A 231 -4.38 4.54 29.34
C ALA A 231 -3.84 5.92 28.89
N ILE A 232 -4.55 6.61 28.01
CA ILE A 232 -4.20 7.96 27.54
C ILE A 232 -4.67 8.93 28.61
N THR A 233 -3.72 9.57 29.30
CA THR A 233 -4.02 10.52 30.37
C THR A 233 -3.59 11.93 29.99
N PRO A 234 -4.38 12.98 30.32
CA PRO A 234 -4.15 14.35 29.86
C PRO A 234 -2.76 14.92 30.19
N TRP A 235 -2.35 14.74 31.45
CA TRP A 235 -1.20 15.44 32.02
C TRP A 235 0.08 14.59 32.09
N LYS A 236 0.11 13.45 31.40
CA LYS A 236 1.28 12.59 31.25
C LYS A 236 1.62 12.42 29.77
N ASN A 237 2.79 11.89 29.47
CA ASN A 237 3.15 11.53 28.12
C ASN A 237 2.20 10.45 27.58
N PRO A 238 1.83 10.48 26.28
CA PRO A 238 1.07 9.41 25.66
C PRO A 238 1.76 8.06 25.87
N PRO A 239 1.00 6.98 26.13
CA PRO A 239 1.57 5.64 26.19
C PRO A 239 2.20 5.27 24.84
N GLN A 240 3.34 4.58 24.86
CA GLN A 240 4.01 4.19 23.62
C GLN A 240 3.22 3.11 22.86
N ILE A 241 3.28 3.18 21.54
CA ILE A 241 2.80 2.11 20.66
C ILE A 241 3.68 0.87 20.87
N ARG A 242 3.06 -0.30 21.00
CA ARG A 242 3.80 -1.54 21.16
C ARG A 242 4.61 -1.86 19.89
N PRO A 243 5.86 -2.36 20.01
CA PRO A 243 6.66 -2.69 18.85
C PRO A 243 6.06 -3.88 18.10
N PHE A 244 6.21 -3.88 16.77
CA PHE A 244 5.80 -5.00 15.94
C PHE A 244 6.72 -6.19 16.15
N ARG A 245 6.17 -7.37 16.48
CA ARG A 245 6.93 -8.61 16.66
C ARG A 245 6.50 -9.65 15.63
N GLN A 246 7.43 -10.05 14.76
CA GLN A 246 7.15 -11.01 13.68
C GLN A 246 6.61 -12.33 14.24
N GLU A 247 7.23 -12.90 15.26
CA GLU A 247 6.81 -14.18 15.85
C GLU A 247 5.37 -14.13 16.41
N ASP A 248 5.01 -13.03 17.06
CA ASP A 248 3.66 -12.89 17.63
C ASP A 248 2.62 -12.72 16.52
N PHE A 249 2.94 -11.94 15.48
CA PHE A 249 2.10 -11.87 14.28
C PHE A 249 1.91 -13.26 13.65
N MET A 250 2.99 -14.03 13.48
CA MET A 250 2.93 -15.34 12.82
C MET A 250 2.01 -16.32 13.57
N LYS A 251 1.95 -16.25 14.90
CA LYS A 251 0.98 -17.03 15.70
C LYS A 251 -0.47 -16.63 15.44
N THR A 252 -0.74 -15.36 15.16
CA THR A 252 -2.11 -14.91 14.85
C THR A 252 -2.66 -15.50 13.55
N LEU A 253 -1.77 -15.87 12.61
CA LEU A 253 -2.16 -16.41 11.30
C LEU A 253 -2.86 -17.77 11.37
N GLU A 254 -2.67 -18.52 12.46
CA GLU A 254 -3.38 -19.79 12.68
C GLU A 254 -4.90 -19.58 12.74
N HIS A 255 -5.33 -18.47 13.36
CA HIS A 255 -6.74 -18.18 13.64
C HIS A 255 -7.30 -17.02 12.82
N ALA A 256 -6.45 -16.13 12.31
CA ALA A 256 -6.81 -14.89 11.62
C ALA A 256 -6.03 -14.67 10.31
N GLY A 257 -5.60 -15.74 9.64
CA GLY A 257 -4.78 -15.65 8.43
C GLY A 257 -5.56 -15.40 7.12
N PRO A 258 -4.83 -15.19 6.00
CA PRO A 258 -5.41 -14.93 4.67
C PRO A 258 -6.37 -16.01 4.18
N GLN A 259 -6.23 -17.24 4.66
CA GLN A 259 -7.09 -18.38 4.32
C GLN A 259 -8.58 -18.15 4.65
N LEU A 260 -8.90 -17.18 5.50
CA LEU A 260 -10.29 -16.81 5.83
C LEU A 260 -10.96 -15.97 4.72
N THR A 261 -10.18 -15.27 3.91
CA THR A 261 -10.69 -14.34 2.88
C THR A 261 -10.24 -14.70 1.47
N CYS A 262 -9.21 -15.55 1.33
CA CYS A 262 -8.67 -15.99 0.05
C CYS A 262 -8.79 -17.51 -0.11
N VAL A 263 -9.25 -17.94 -1.28
CA VAL A 263 -9.34 -19.36 -1.66
C VAL A 263 -8.00 -19.95 -2.12
N LEU A 264 -6.96 -19.11 -2.29
CA LEU A 264 -5.65 -19.58 -2.74
C LEU A 264 -4.94 -20.37 -1.65
N LYS A 265 -4.40 -21.51 -2.06
CA LYS A 265 -3.58 -22.39 -1.24
C LYS A 265 -2.10 -22.14 -1.51
N GLY A 266 -1.25 -22.46 -0.54
CA GLY A 266 0.19 -22.36 -0.64
C GLY A 266 0.83 -21.97 0.68
N ASP A 267 2.11 -21.62 0.64
CA ASP A 267 2.90 -21.25 1.82
C ASP A 267 2.77 -19.75 2.13
N TRP A 268 1.64 -19.37 2.71
CA TRP A 268 1.41 -18.01 3.19
C TRP A 268 2.45 -17.58 4.24
N LEU A 269 2.85 -18.49 5.13
CA LEU A 269 3.83 -18.21 6.18
C LEU A 269 5.20 -17.86 5.59
N GLY A 270 5.68 -18.63 4.61
CA GLY A 270 6.90 -18.32 3.88
C GLY A 270 6.83 -16.98 3.15
N LEU A 271 5.68 -16.67 2.54
CA LEU A 271 5.48 -15.39 1.87
C LEU A 271 5.59 -14.21 2.84
N TYR A 272 4.94 -14.27 4.02
CA TYR A 272 5.08 -13.22 5.04
C TYR A 272 6.51 -13.07 5.54
N ARG A 273 7.22 -14.18 5.83
CA ARG A 273 8.62 -14.13 6.27
C ARG A 273 9.52 -13.44 5.26
N ARG A 274 9.24 -13.62 3.96
CA ARG A 274 9.99 -12.95 2.89
C ARG A 274 9.55 -11.49 2.75
N PHE A 275 8.25 -11.19 2.86
CA PHE A 275 7.71 -9.84 2.81
C PHE A 275 8.27 -8.94 3.90
N PHE A 276 8.47 -9.42 5.13
CA PHE A 276 9.07 -8.64 6.22
C PHE A 276 10.51 -8.17 5.96
N LYS A 277 11.17 -8.74 4.95
CA LYS A 277 12.51 -8.33 4.50
C LYS A 277 12.47 -7.41 3.27
N SER A 278 11.28 -7.09 2.77
CA SER A 278 11.10 -6.30 1.55
C SER A 278 10.97 -4.80 1.84
N PRO A 279 11.33 -3.93 0.88
CA PRO A 279 11.09 -2.49 0.99
C PRO A 279 9.60 -2.13 1.08
N ASN A 280 8.72 -2.94 0.49
CA ASN A 280 7.28 -2.73 0.57
C ASN A 280 6.75 -2.86 2.01
N PHE A 281 7.27 -3.80 2.79
CA PHE A 281 6.93 -3.90 4.21
C PHE A 281 7.46 -2.70 5.00
N ASP A 282 8.71 -2.29 4.77
CA ASP A 282 9.28 -1.12 5.47
C ASP A 282 8.46 0.14 5.19
N GLY A 283 8.16 0.43 3.92
CA GLY A 283 7.33 1.57 3.53
C GLY A 283 5.92 1.52 4.11
N TRP A 284 5.27 0.35 4.05
CA TRP A 284 3.95 0.15 4.65
C TRP A 284 3.98 0.32 6.18
N TYR A 285 4.96 -0.27 6.86
CA TYR A 285 5.08 -0.22 8.32
C TYR A 285 5.33 1.20 8.82
N ARG A 286 6.25 1.94 8.19
CA ARG A 286 6.51 3.34 8.52
C ARG A 286 5.27 4.21 8.34
N GLN A 287 4.54 4.02 7.24
CA GLN A 287 3.30 4.75 6.98
C GLN A 287 2.25 4.44 8.05
N ARG A 288 2.02 3.17 8.37
CA ARG A 288 1.07 2.74 9.40
C ARG A 288 1.46 3.24 10.80
N HIS A 289 2.74 3.15 11.14
CA HIS A 289 3.24 3.64 12.42
C HIS A 289 3.05 5.16 12.53
N LYS A 290 3.33 5.92 11.46
CA LYS A 290 3.06 7.37 11.41
C LYS A 290 1.57 7.67 11.64
N GLU A 291 0.67 6.99 10.93
CA GLU A 291 -0.77 7.15 11.10
C GLU A 291 -1.23 6.85 12.54
N MET A 292 -0.69 5.79 13.16
CA MET A 292 -0.98 5.45 14.55
C MET A 292 -0.44 6.49 15.54
N THR A 293 0.79 6.98 15.34
CA THR A 293 1.37 8.03 16.19
C THR A 293 0.52 9.30 16.11
N GLN A 294 0.15 9.73 14.91
CA GLN A 294 -0.74 10.87 14.70
C GLN A 294 -2.10 10.66 15.36
N LYS A 295 -2.67 9.45 15.27
CA LYS A 295 -3.94 9.14 15.94
C LYS A 295 -3.82 9.16 17.46
N LEU A 296 -2.72 8.67 18.01
CA LEU A 296 -2.45 8.69 19.45
C LEU A 296 -2.27 10.13 19.97
N GLU A 297 -1.54 10.97 19.23
CA GLU A 297 -1.39 12.39 19.55
C GLU A 297 -2.73 13.13 19.49
N ALA A 298 -3.56 12.84 18.49
CA ALA A 298 -4.92 13.37 18.39
C ALA A 298 -5.78 12.98 19.60
N LEU A 299 -5.79 11.70 19.99
CA LEU A 299 -6.51 11.24 21.17
C LEU A 299 -5.98 11.87 22.47
N HIS A 300 -4.68 12.15 22.54
CA HIS A 300 -4.10 12.82 23.71
C HIS A 300 -4.54 14.27 23.82
N LEU A 301 -4.60 15.00 22.70
CA LEU A 301 -5.12 16.37 22.65
C LEU A 301 -6.60 16.42 23.04
N GLU A 302 -7.40 15.46 22.57
CA GLU A 302 -8.80 15.32 22.99
C GLU A 302 -8.90 15.11 24.50
N ALA A 303 -8.10 14.22 25.09
CA ALA A 303 -8.06 14.00 26.53
C ALA A 303 -7.66 15.27 27.32
N ILE A 304 -6.68 16.04 26.82
CA ILE A 304 -6.30 17.33 27.42
C ILE A 304 -7.45 18.32 27.39
N CYS A 305 -8.13 18.43 26.25
CA CYS A 305 -9.24 19.34 26.06
C CYS A 305 -10.43 19.03 26.99
N GLU A 306 -10.70 17.75 27.26
CA GLU A 306 -11.77 17.29 28.16
C GLU A 306 -11.40 17.42 29.65
N ALA A 307 -10.11 17.53 29.97
CA ALA A 307 -9.64 17.58 31.35
C ALA A 307 -9.88 18.94 32.01
N ASN A 308 -10.10 18.92 33.34
CA ASN A 308 -10.22 20.13 34.14
C ASN A 308 -8.85 20.67 34.53
N ILE A 309 -8.39 21.68 33.78
CA ILE A 309 -7.08 22.27 33.97
C ILE A 309 -6.96 23.06 35.28
N VAL A 310 -8.01 23.78 35.66
CA VAL A 310 -8.05 24.58 36.90
C VAL A 310 -7.90 23.69 38.13
N ALA A 311 -8.54 22.52 38.13
CA ALA A 311 -8.38 21.55 39.20
C ALA A 311 -6.96 20.98 39.28
N TRP A 312 -6.32 20.75 38.12
CA TRP A 312 -4.95 20.22 38.07
C TRP A 312 -3.91 21.22 38.62
N MET A 313 -4.10 22.52 38.37
CA MET A 313 -3.14 23.57 38.74
C MET A 313 -3.05 23.82 40.26
N LYS A 314 -4.10 23.52 41.04
CA LYS A 314 -4.15 23.81 42.48
C LYS A 314 -3.03 23.16 43.28
N ASP A 315 -2.59 21.97 42.87
CA ASP A 315 -1.59 21.16 43.58
C ASP A 315 -0.23 21.16 42.85
N LYS A 316 0.05 22.21 42.06
CA LYS A 316 1.22 22.26 41.17
C LYS A 316 2.08 23.49 41.41
N SER A 317 3.38 23.29 41.26
CA SER A 317 4.36 24.39 41.30
C SER A 317 4.31 25.22 40.03
N GLU A 318 4.71 26.49 40.12
CA GLU A 318 4.79 27.40 38.97
C GLU A 318 5.65 26.82 37.84
N VAL A 319 6.75 26.14 38.17
CA VAL A 319 7.62 25.49 37.18
C VAL A 319 6.89 24.38 36.41
N GLU A 320 6.08 23.56 37.10
CA GLU A 320 5.27 22.53 36.44
C GLU A 320 4.18 23.15 35.53
N ILE A 321 3.61 24.29 35.94
CA ILE A 321 2.61 25.02 35.17
C ILE A 321 3.23 25.63 33.90
N VAL A 322 4.40 26.25 34.03
CA VAL A 322 5.18 26.80 32.90
C VAL A 322 5.58 25.68 31.93
N ASP A 323 6.09 24.55 32.43
CA ASP A 323 6.43 23.38 31.60
C ASP A 323 5.20 22.83 30.84
N LEU A 324 4.03 22.83 31.47
CA LEU A 324 2.79 22.46 30.78
C LEU A 324 2.45 23.43 29.65
N VAL A 325 2.56 24.75 29.86
CA VAL A 325 2.33 25.76 28.80
C VAL A 325 3.24 25.51 27.60
N LEU A 326 4.53 25.32 27.83
CA LEU A 326 5.51 25.05 26.77
C LEU A 326 5.15 23.77 26.00
N LYS A 327 4.81 22.69 26.70
CA LYS A 327 4.39 21.42 26.09
C LYS A 327 3.10 21.54 25.29
N LEU A 328 2.13 22.30 25.77
CA LEU A 328 0.86 22.52 25.06
C LEU A 328 1.06 23.35 23.80
N ARG A 329 1.87 24.41 23.86
CA ARG A 329 2.23 25.21 22.67
C ARG A 329 2.94 24.37 21.63
N GLU A 330 3.96 23.61 22.03
CA GLU A 330 4.67 22.72 21.12
C GLU A 330 3.72 21.72 20.45
N LYS A 331 2.82 21.10 21.22
CA LYS A 331 1.82 20.18 20.68
C LYS A 331 0.85 20.85 19.73
N LEU A 332 0.41 22.07 20.01
CA LEU A 332 -0.51 22.82 19.16
C LEU A 332 0.14 23.19 17.82
N VAL A 333 1.41 23.62 17.86
CA VAL A 333 2.21 23.88 16.65
C VAL A 333 2.39 22.58 15.85
N ARG A 334 2.82 21.49 16.50
CA ARG A 334 2.97 20.17 15.83
C ARG A 334 1.65 19.70 15.23
N ALA A 335 0.53 19.87 15.94
CA ALA A 335 -0.79 19.47 15.46
C ALA A 335 -1.19 20.18 14.17
N ARG A 336 -0.95 21.49 14.10
CA ARG A 336 -1.19 22.31 12.91
C ARG A 336 -0.24 21.95 11.77
N CYS A 337 1.06 21.88 12.01
CA CYS A 337 2.06 21.55 10.98
C CYS A 337 1.84 20.15 10.39
N GLN A 338 1.52 19.16 11.22
CA GLN A 338 1.34 17.77 10.79
C GLN A 338 -0.08 17.45 10.30
N HIS A 339 -1.00 18.43 10.32
CA HIS A 339 -2.41 18.26 9.96
C HIS A 339 -3.04 17.07 10.68
N LEU A 340 -2.89 17.02 12.01
CA LEU A 340 -3.46 15.94 12.81
C LEU A 340 -4.99 15.86 12.62
N PRO A 341 -5.58 14.65 12.66
CA PRO A 341 -7.00 14.44 12.45
C PRO A 341 -7.81 14.80 13.71
N VAL A 342 -7.72 16.06 14.14
CA VAL A 342 -8.37 16.63 15.32
C VAL A 342 -9.39 17.68 14.86
N LYS A 343 -10.50 17.85 15.59
CA LYS A 343 -11.45 18.93 15.31
C LYS A 343 -10.83 20.30 15.58
N GLU A 344 -11.13 21.29 14.75
CA GLU A 344 -10.63 22.66 14.93
C GLU A 344 -11.04 23.25 16.29
N GLU A 345 -12.25 22.94 16.76
CA GLU A 345 -12.75 23.31 18.09
C GLU A 345 -11.82 22.85 19.23
N THR A 346 -11.25 21.64 19.12
CA THR A 346 -10.32 21.11 20.12
C THR A 346 -9.03 21.91 20.13
N LEU A 347 -8.50 22.30 18.96
CA LEU A 347 -7.29 23.10 18.85
C LEU A 347 -7.49 24.51 19.43
N GLN A 348 -8.64 25.12 19.13
CA GLN A 348 -9.01 26.42 19.70
C GLN A 348 -9.14 26.36 21.22
N ARG A 349 -9.78 25.30 21.75
CA ARG A 349 -9.96 25.12 23.18
C ARG A 349 -8.64 24.89 23.93
N VAL A 350 -7.71 24.12 23.34
CA VAL A 350 -6.35 23.99 23.89
C VAL A 350 -5.62 25.34 23.86
N GLY A 351 -5.80 26.14 22.80
CA GLY A 351 -5.32 27.53 22.75
C GLY A 351 -5.87 28.39 23.89
N LEU A 352 -7.18 28.33 24.14
CA LEU A 352 -7.82 29.04 25.26
C LEU A 352 -7.30 28.56 26.62
N TYR A 353 -7.04 27.26 26.78
CA TYR A 353 -6.43 26.72 27.99
C TYR A 353 -5.04 27.29 28.23
N ILE A 354 -4.22 27.44 27.19
CA ILE A 354 -2.90 28.08 27.32
C ILE A 354 -3.04 29.50 27.86
N GLU A 355 -3.94 30.32 27.30
CA GLU A 355 -4.18 31.69 27.77
C GLU A 355 -4.71 31.72 29.22
N THR A 356 -5.61 30.79 29.57
CA THR A 356 -6.17 30.68 30.92
C THR A 356 -5.08 30.32 31.94
N ILE A 357 -4.16 29.42 31.59
CA ILE A 357 -3.03 29.04 32.44
C ILE A 357 -2.12 30.24 32.64
N ILE A 358 -1.73 30.92 31.56
CA ILE A 358 -0.83 32.08 31.63
C ILE A 358 -1.42 33.16 32.53
N GLY A 359 -2.70 33.50 32.37
CA GLY A 359 -3.37 34.52 33.18
C GLY A 359 -3.46 34.21 34.68
N SER A 360 -3.18 32.97 35.10
CA SER A 360 -3.16 32.58 36.52
C SER A 360 -1.76 32.58 37.15
N LEU A 361 -0.71 32.76 36.36
CA LEU A 361 0.67 32.89 36.84
C LEU A 361 0.98 34.32 37.30
N PRO A 362 2.02 34.54 38.13
CA PRO A 362 2.54 35.88 38.45
C PRO A 362 2.94 36.71 37.22
N GLU A 363 2.87 38.05 37.32
CA GLU A 363 3.09 38.98 36.19
C GLU A 363 4.46 38.85 35.52
N ASP A 364 5.51 38.57 36.30
CA ASP A 364 6.86 38.33 35.79
C ASP A 364 6.91 37.12 34.87
N LEU A 365 6.26 36.00 35.23
CA LEU A 365 6.16 34.82 34.38
C LEU A 365 5.23 35.02 33.17
N GLN A 366 4.15 35.80 33.32
CA GLN A 366 3.26 36.14 32.21
C GLN A 366 4.00 36.88 31.10
N THR A 367 4.80 37.89 31.44
CA THR A 367 5.55 38.66 30.44
C THR A 367 6.51 37.76 29.65
N VAL A 368 7.25 36.87 30.32
CA VAL A 368 8.16 35.92 29.67
C VAL A 368 7.41 34.98 28.72
N LEU A 369 6.25 34.46 29.15
CA LEU A 369 5.47 33.52 28.34
C LEU A 369 4.73 34.17 27.17
N HIS A 370 4.35 35.45 27.25
CA HIS A 370 3.75 36.15 26.09
C HIS A 370 4.77 36.56 25.03
N HIS A 371 6.06 36.64 25.38
CA HIS A 371 7.14 36.95 24.42
C HIS A 371 7.67 35.72 23.65
N HIS A 372 7.38 34.52 24.14
CA HIS A 372 7.63 33.23 23.48
C HIS A 372 6.35 32.69 22.83
#